data_AF-A0A1R2CB78-F1
#
_entry.id   AF-A0A1R2CB78-F1
#
_cell.length_a   1.000
_cell.length_b   1.000
_cell.length_c   1.000
_cell.angle_alpha   90.00
_cell.angle_beta   90.00
_cell.angle_gamma   90.00
#
_symmetry.space_group_name_H-M   'P 1'
#
loop_
_entity.id
_entity.type
_entity.pdbx_description
1 polymer ?
#
loop_
_entity_poly.entity_id
_entity_poly.type
_entity_poly.pdbx_seq_one_letter_code
_entity_poly.pdbx_strand_id
1 'polypeptide(L)'
;MTETFILTVARVEGEWDINKCELSVAVDGNDVNTCFLNSLPANFSISVPGVITIDINDKNSKSSSASLAFQTSLLHSEWFYWLPLFKESDNFLVTLPPKISQPRVLLGVQKELQKSALTDTSEHEKEETLNPQNDSFQDQSFINQKPSDQSFYIKEDNERLIKFYQNLVQDLEQEIHNQKDIVKQSVQDLQAQISSLKQQLELEKNYSISLQEKLSYFIDIGNVMKKSEEGFFKSFGEKSFDIEPQESVGIIKQRQFYSHRHSQSQVNDNESFEKSMERKVYETLNRLNLVGLMRRTRELNFLIGAKTITLCMKNGEVVCKNGVGLDSYIFKHCSSEIENFLRLRIAPSMRKSASSRSPSGFHKSRKLDTQ
;
A
#
# COMPACT_ATOMS: atom_id res chain seq x y z
N MET A 1 5.36 -27.31 15.35
CA MET A 1 6.83 -27.17 15.45
C MET A 1 7.10 -25.68 15.52
N THR A 2 7.82 -25.22 16.55
CA THR A 2 8.26 -23.83 16.65
C THR A 2 9.43 -23.63 15.70
N GLU A 3 9.27 -22.72 14.75
CA GLU A 3 10.36 -22.31 13.86
C GLU A 3 11.09 -21.12 14.49
N THR A 4 12.43 -21.12 14.42
CA THR A 4 13.24 -20.00 14.89
C THR A 4 13.54 -19.07 13.72
N PHE A 5 13.33 -17.78 13.93
CA PHE A 5 13.63 -16.72 12.97
C PHE A 5 14.61 -15.73 13.58
N ILE A 6 15.40 -15.10 12.73
CA ILE A 6 16.21 -13.95 13.07
C ILE A 6 15.39 -12.71 12.73
N LEU A 7 14.99 -11.96 13.76
CA LEU A 7 14.41 -10.64 13.65
C LEU A 7 15.53 -9.61 13.74
N THR A 8 15.76 -8.86 12.66
CA THR A 8 16.74 -7.78 12.62
C THR A 8 16.02 -6.45 12.82
N VAL A 9 16.32 -5.72 13.89
CA VAL A 9 15.95 -4.30 13.98
C VAL A 9 17.05 -3.52 13.26
N ALA A 10 16.75 -3.05 12.04
CA ALA A 10 17.75 -2.43 11.18
C ALA A 10 17.93 -0.93 11.46
N ARG A 11 16.81 -0.23 11.70
CA ARG A 11 16.80 1.22 11.87
C ARG A 11 15.54 1.68 12.61
N VAL A 12 15.67 2.75 13.38
CA VAL A 12 14.54 3.50 13.97
C VAL A 12 14.60 4.94 13.47
N GLU A 13 13.45 5.51 13.13
CA GLU A 13 13.31 6.90 12.66
C GLU A 13 12.23 7.66 13.43
N GLY A 14 12.57 8.81 13.99
CA GLY A 14 11.66 9.68 14.73
C GLY A 14 12.41 10.65 15.65
N GLU A 15 11.66 11.38 16.48
CA GLU A 15 12.20 12.34 17.44
C GLU A 15 12.71 11.64 18.72
N TRP A 16 13.78 10.84 18.61
CA TRP A 16 14.43 10.23 19.76
C TRP A 16 15.93 10.51 19.78
N ASP A 17 16.48 10.70 20.98
CA ASP A 17 17.92 10.79 21.20
C ASP A 17 18.52 9.38 21.16
N ILE A 18 19.11 9.03 20.02
CA ILE A 18 19.69 7.71 19.72
C ILE A 18 20.73 7.29 20.78
N ASN A 19 21.38 8.24 21.46
CA ASN A 19 22.41 7.96 22.47
C ASN A 19 21.84 7.63 23.86
N LYS A 20 20.55 7.86 24.09
CA LYS A 20 19.92 7.72 25.41
C LYS A 20 18.75 6.75 25.45
N CYS A 21 18.34 6.26 24.29
CA CYS A 21 17.24 5.32 24.16
C CYS A 21 17.74 3.87 24.07
N GLU A 22 17.06 3.00 24.80
CA GLU A 22 17.22 1.55 24.76
C GLU A 22 15.99 0.93 24.10
N LEU A 23 16.23 -0.07 23.26
CA LEU A 23 15.21 -0.85 22.58
C LEU A 23 15.16 -2.24 23.19
N SER A 24 13.99 -2.69 23.60
CA SER A 24 13.72 -4.04 24.07
C SER A 24 12.79 -4.76 23.11
N VAL A 25 13.09 -6.03 22.84
CA VAL A 25 12.24 -6.92 22.06
C VAL A 25 11.75 -8.05 22.96
N ALA A 26 10.44 -8.26 23.02
CA ALA A 26 9.80 -9.34 23.75
C ALA A 26 8.91 -10.19 22.82
N VAL A 27 8.80 -11.48 23.12
CA VAL A 27 7.90 -12.41 22.41
C VAL A 27 6.97 -13.06 23.42
N ASP A 28 5.66 -12.90 23.21
CA ASP A 28 4.60 -13.34 24.13
C ASP A 28 4.81 -12.86 25.59
N GLY A 29 5.35 -11.64 25.74
CA GLY A 29 5.65 -11.03 27.03
C GLY A 29 6.95 -11.49 27.68
N ASN A 30 7.74 -12.36 27.04
CA ASN A 30 9.07 -12.73 27.50
C ASN A 30 10.12 -11.87 26.80
N ASP A 31 10.92 -11.14 27.57
CA ASP A 31 12.03 -10.34 27.05
C ASP A 31 13.06 -11.24 26.37
N VAL A 32 13.33 -10.98 25.09
CA VAL A 32 14.35 -11.69 24.31
C VAL A 32 15.71 -11.08 24.58
N ASN A 33 15.85 -9.79 24.31
CA ASN A 33 17.06 -9.03 24.58
C ASN A 33 16.81 -7.52 24.48
N THR A 34 17.75 -6.73 24.99
CA THR A 34 17.76 -5.27 24.85
C THR A 34 19.01 -4.80 24.13
N CYS A 35 18.91 -3.69 23.39
CA CYS A 35 20.05 -3.05 22.73
C CYS A 35 19.88 -1.53 22.72
N PHE A 36 20.98 -0.79 22.65
CA PHE A 36 20.91 0.66 22.49
C PHE A 36 20.58 1.04 21.04
N LEU A 37 19.86 2.13 20.82
CA LEU A 37 19.53 2.57 19.45
C LEU A 37 20.78 2.92 18.63
N ASN A 38 21.88 3.33 19.27
CA ASN A 38 23.15 3.62 18.60
C ASN A 38 23.92 2.36 18.13
N SER A 39 23.51 1.18 18.58
CA SER A 39 24.10 -0.11 18.20
C SER A 39 23.34 -0.84 17.09
N LEU A 40 22.32 -0.21 16.50
CA LEU A 40 21.60 -0.78 15.36
C LEU A 40 22.50 -0.81 14.09
N PRO A 41 22.37 -1.83 13.23
CA PRO A 41 21.38 -2.91 13.24
C PRO A 41 21.67 -4.01 14.28
N ALA A 42 20.60 -4.56 14.91
CA ALA A 42 20.69 -5.62 15.90
C ALA A 42 19.83 -6.83 15.52
N ASN A 43 20.31 -8.04 15.81
CA ASN A 43 19.64 -9.31 15.49
C ASN A 43 19.12 -10.00 16.76
N PHE A 44 17.90 -10.51 16.70
CA PHE A 44 17.21 -11.18 17.79
C PHE A 44 16.68 -12.52 17.29
N SER A 45 17.06 -13.62 17.94
CA SER A 45 16.47 -14.93 17.66
C SER A 45 15.10 -15.01 18.33
N ILE A 46 14.05 -15.15 17.52
CA ILE A 46 12.65 -15.21 17.97
C ILE A 46 12.02 -16.54 17.59
N SER A 47 11.13 -17.04 18.45
CA SER A 47 10.32 -18.23 18.16
C SER A 47 8.98 -17.82 17.56
N VAL A 48 8.55 -18.49 16.49
CA VAL A 48 7.28 -18.25 15.80
C VAL A 48 6.40 -19.52 15.91
N PRO A 49 5.07 -19.40 16.12
CA PRO A 49 4.26 -18.17 16.19
C PRO A 49 4.19 -17.53 17.58
N GLY A 50 3.96 -16.21 17.64
CA GLY A 50 3.81 -15.43 18.89
C GLY A 50 3.48 -13.95 18.64
N VAL A 51 3.34 -13.17 19.71
CA VAL A 51 3.21 -11.71 19.67
C VAL A 51 4.58 -11.07 19.91
N ILE A 52 5.11 -10.37 18.91
CA ILE A 52 6.33 -9.58 19.06
C ILE A 52 5.95 -8.22 19.63
N THR A 53 6.64 -7.80 20.69
CA THR A 53 6.56 -6.46 21.25
C THR A 53 7.93 -5.80 21.16
N ILE A 54 7.97 -4.56 20.68
CA ILE A 54 9.15 -3.73 20.55
C ILE A 54 8.88 -2.46 21.33
N ASP A 55 9.67 -2.23 22.37
CA ASP A 55 9.56 -1.04 23.21
C ASP A 55 10.85 -0.23 23.13
N ILE A 56 10.71 1.09 23.07
CA ILE A 56 11.81 2.06 23.07
C ILE A 56 11.64 2.92 24.30
N ASN A 57 12.59 2.82 25.23
CA ASN A 57 12.58 3.53 26.49
C ASN A 57 13.75 4.53 26.54
N ASP A 58 13.46 5.80 26.84
CA ASP A 58 14.47 6.80 27.17
C ASP A 58 14.85 6.67 28.66
N LYS A 59 16.13 6.42 28.94
CA LYS A 59 16.64 6.24 30.32
C LYS A 59 16.41 7.45 31.23
N ASN A 60 16.23 8.64 30.65
CA ASN A 60 16.09 9.88 31.41
C ASN A 60 14.64 10.34 31.58
N SER A 61 13.69 9.77 30.84
CA SER A 61 12.29 10.19 30.87
C SER A 61 11.43 9.19 31.66
N LYS A 62 10.48 9.69 32.45
CA LYS A 62 9.46 8.84 33.10
C LYS A 62 8.25 8.55 32.20
N SER A 63 8.17 9.15 31.00
CA SER A 63 6.88 9.26 30.31
C SER A 63 6.93 9.30 28.77
N SER A 64 7.95 8.75 28.11
CA SER A 64 7.82 8.51 26.66
C SER A 64 8.50 7.22 26.23
N SER A 65 7.84 6.11 26.55
CA SER A 65 8.06 4.82 25.92
C SER A 65 7.30 4.79 24.59
N ALA A 66 7.99 4.56 23.48
CA ALA A 66 7.30 4.26 22.22
C ALA A 66 7.26 2.75 22.04
N SER A 67 6.11 2.19 21.72
CA SER A 67 5.91 0.75 21.68
C SER A 67 5.16 0.32 20.43
N LEU A 68 5.38 -0.95 20.07
CA LEU A 68 4.71 -1.62 18.97
C LEU A 68 4.58 -3.11 19.33
N ALA A 69 3.36 -3.62 19.34
CA ALA A 69 3.05 -5.03 19.52
C ALA A 69 2.34 -5.57 18.28
N PHE A 70 2.66 -6.77 17.81
CA PHE A 70 1.99 -7.36 16.65
C PHE A 70 2.15 -8.88 16.58
N GLN A 71 1.21 -9.57 15.93
CA GLN A 71 1.33 -11.02 15.73
C GLN A 71 2.38 -11.34 14.66
N THR A 72 3.23 -12.34 14.89
CA THR A 72 4.21 -12.83 13.92
C THR A 72 3.58 -13.23 12.58
N SER A 73 2.31 -13.62 12.58
CA SER A 73 1.54 -13.93 11.37
C SER A 73 1.42 -12.77 10.39
N LEU A 74 1.68 -11.52 10.81
CA LEU A 74 1.73 -10.36 9.91
C LEU A 74 2.97 -10.32 9.02
N LEU A 75 4.02 -11.06 9.39
CA LEU A 75 5.27 -11.15 8.65
C LEU A 75 5.21 -12.39 7.75
N HIS A 76 4.63 -12.23 6.56
CA HIS A 76 4.33 -13.37 5.67
C HIS A 76 5.54 -13.88 4.86
N SER A 77 6.65 -13.14 4.83
CA SER A 77 7.81 -13.46 3.99
C SER A 77 9.12 -12.97 4.62
N GLU A 78 10.23 -13.57 4.22
CA GLU A 78 11.55 -13.04 4.55
C GLU A 78 11.77 -11.73 3.80
N TRP A 79 11.60 -10.61 4.50
CA TRP A 79 11.69 -9.28 3.90
C TRP A 79 11.95 -8.21 4.97
N PHE A 80 12.06 -6.97 4.52
CA PHE A 80 12.13 -5.78 5.36
C PHE A 80 10.79 -5.04 5.46
N TYR A 81 10.33 -4.79 6.68
CA TYR A 81 9.05 -4.17 6.99
C TYR A 81 9.29 -2.86 7.74
N TRP A 82 8.80 -1.76 7.18
CA TRP A 82 8.57 -0.57 7.99
C TRP A 82 7.33 -0.79 8.84
N LEU A 83 7.37 -0.43 10.11
CA LEU A 83 6.23 -0.47 11.03
C LEU A 83 6.17 0.83 11.86
N PRO A 84 4.96 1.34 12.17
CA PRO A 84 4.81 2.51 13.03
C PRO A 84 5.18 2.20 14.48
N LEU A 85 5.68 3.19 15.20
CA LEU A 85 5.88 3.14 16.65
C LEU A 85 4.90 4.12 17.31
N PHE A 86 4.18 3.64 18.31
CA PHE A 86 3.12 4.41 18.97
C PHE A 86 3.63 4.95 20.31
N LYS A 87 3.32 6.22 20.61
CA LYS A 87 3.60 6.83 21.92
C LYS A 87 2.45 6.63 22.92
N GLU A 88 1.33 6.10 22.45
CA GLU A 88 0.07 5.96 23.19
C GLU A 88 -0.17 4.49 23.56
N SER A 89 -1.18 4.23 24.42
CA SER A 89 -1.48 2.91 24.97
C SER A 89 -2.01 1.88 23.97
N ASP A 90 -2.46 2.32 22.79
CA ASP A 90 -2.89 1.41 21.72
C ASP A 90 -1.76 1.20 20.72
N ASN A 91 -0.94 0.18 21.00
CA ASN A 91 0.28 -0.14 20.26
C ASN A 91 0.17 -1.45 19.48
N PHE A 92 -1.01 -2.08 19.45
CA PHE A 92 -1.18 -3.41 18.85
C PHE A 92 -1.58 -3.32 17.37
N LEU A 93 -0.66 -3.72 16.49
CA LEU A 93 -0.87 -3.76 15.07
C LEU A 93 -1.56 -5.06 14.65
N VAL A 94 -2.76 -4.92 14.07
CA VAL A 94 -3.55 -6.03 13.52
C VAL A 94 -3.32 -6.22 12.02
N THR A 95 -2.87 -5.18 11.31
CA THR A 95 -2.64 -5.20 9.85
C THR A 95 -1.48 -4.28 9.45
N LEU A 96 -0.72 -4.65 8.42
CA LEU A 96 0.35 -3.80 7.88
C LEU A 96 -0.23 -2.52 7.23
N PRO A 97 0.12 -1.32 7.71
CA PRO A 97 -0.41 -0.06 7.18
C PRO A 97 0.21 0.29 5.82
N PRO A 98 -0.57 0.84 4.87
CA PRO A 98 -0.10 1.14 3.50
C PRO A 98 0.85 2.35 3.42
N LYS A 99 0.81 3.23 4.42
CA LYS A 99 1.71 4.40 4.55
C LYS A 99 2.11 4.53 6.01
N ILE A 100 3.39 4.78 6.25
CA ILE A 100 3.97 4.80 7.59
C ILE A 100 4.69 6.12 7.79
N SER A 101 4.08 7.00 8.59
CA SER A 101 4.70 8.22 9.10
C SER A 101 5.70 7.90 10.21
N GLN A 102 6.58 8.85 10.51
CA GLN A 102 7.38 8.79 11.72
C GLN A 102 6.46 9.05 12.94
N PRO A 103 6.67 8.38 14.08
CA PRO A 103 7.81 7.53 14.41
C PRO A 103 7.69 6.09 13.87
N ARG A 104 8.79 5.47 13.41
CA ARG A 104 8.76 4.16 12.75
C ARG A 104 10.04 3.34 12.91
N VAL A 105 9.92 2.02 12.79
CA VAL A 105 11.02 1.04 12.87
C VAL A 105 11.08 0.19 11.60
N LEU A 106 12.30 -0.14 11.17
CA LEU A 106 12.57 -1.07 10.07
C LEU A 106 12.98 -2.43 10.63
N LEU A 107 12.17 -3.44 10.37
CA LEU A 107 12.40 -4.82 10.79
C LEU A 107 12.74 -5.71 9.60
N GLY A 108 13.81 -6.48 9.67
CA GLY A 108 14.11 -7.58 8.77
C GLY A 108 13.72 -8.91 9.41
N VAL A 109 13.19 -9.84 8.63
CA VAL A 109 12.84 -11.19 9.11
C VAL A 109 13.53 -12.19 8.20
N GLN A 110 14.29 -13.12 8.79
CA GLN A 110 14.96 -14.19 8.05
C GLN A 110 14.81 -15.52 8.79
N LYS A 111 14.50 -16.61 8.09
CA LYS A 111 14.46 -17.93 8.73
C LYS A 111 15.86 -18.35 9.13
N GLU A 112 16.01 -18.82 10.36
CA GLU A 112 17.28 -19.38 10.80
C GLU A 112 17.46 -20.74 10.13
N LEU A 113 18.25 -20.76 9.05
CA LEU A 113 18.72 -22.01 8.46
C LEU A 113 19.64 -22.66 9.48
N GLN A 114 19.12 -23.66 10.20
CA GLN A 114 19.95 -24.57 10.97
C GLN A 114 20.98 -25.17 10.00
N LYS A 115 22.21 -24.66 10.03
CA LYS A 115 23.34 -25.34 9.41
C LYS A 115 23.39 -26.71 10.09
N SER A 116 23.04 -27.77 9.37
CA SER A 116 23.34 -29.11 9.85
C SER A 116 24.82 -29.14 10.16
N ALA A 117 25.16 -29.47 11.40
CA ALA A 117 26.54 -29.66 11.80
C ALA A 117 27.17 -30.72 10.88
N LEU A 118 27.87 -30.27 9.83
CA LEU A 118 28.88 -31.07 9.18
C LEU A 118 29.99 -31.17 10.21
N THR A 119 30.14 -32.37 10.73
CA THR A 119 31.19 -32.74 11.66
C THR A 119 32.52 -32.38 11.03
N ASP A 120 33.29 -31.56 11.74
CA ASP A 120 34.68 -31.27 11.43
C ASP A 120 35.47 -32.58 11.28
N THR A 121 36.02 -32.81 10.09
CA THR A 121 37.38 -33.36 10.01
C THR A 121 38.26 -32.27 9.45
N SER A 122 38.88 -31.58 10.41
CA SER A 122 40.11 -30.84 10.24
C SER A 122 41.12 -31.63 9.40
N GLU A 123 41.75 -31.00 8.41
CA GLU A 123 43.21 -31.00 8.31
C GLU A 123 43.67 -29.61 7.83
N HIS A 124 44.40 -28.96 8.72
CA HIS A 124 45.29 -27.85 8.41
C HIS A 124 46.39 -28.36 7.47
N GLU A 125 46.55 -27.78 6.28
CA GLU A 125 47.83 -27.85 5.57
C GLU A 125 48.61 -26.56 5.79
N LYS A 126 49.65 -26.70 6.62
CA LYS A 126 50.79 -25.80 6.71
C LYS A 126 51.67 -25.98 5.48
N GLU A 127 52.23 -24.88 4.99
CA GLU A 127 53.45 -24.87 4.19
C GLU A 127 54.61 -25.55 4.96
N GLU A 128 55.33 -26.47 4.31
CA GLU A 128 56.81 -26.51 4.18
C GLU A 128 57.30 -27.87 3.62
N THR A 129 57.90 -27.82 2.43
CA THR A 129 59.18 -28.45 1.99
C THR A 129 59.60 -29.84 2.53
N LEU A 130 59.73 -30.84 1.62
CA LEU A 130 61.00 -31.48 1.19
C LEU A 130 60.83 -32.91 0.59
N ASN A 131 61.37 -33.05 -0.62
CA ASN A 131 62.04 -34.18 -1.27
C ASN A 131 61.31 -35.40 -1.90
N PRO A 132 61.72 -35.77 -3.15
CA PRO A 132 61.29 -36.96 -3.88
C PRO A 132 62.30 -38.12 -3.78
N GLN A 133 61.82 -39.36 -3.87
CA GLN A 133 62.52 -40.62 -4.24
C GLN A 133 61.58 -41.78 -3.82
N ASN A 134 61.46 -42.94 -4.47
CA ASN A 134 61.94 -43.52 -5.72
C ASN A 134 61.21 -44.90 -5.83
N ASP A 135 61.02 -45.41 -7.05
CA ASP A 135 60.96 -46.84 -7.41
C ASP A 135 59.81 -47.74 -6.86
N SER A 136 59.23 -48.71 -7.56
CA SER A 136 59.22 -49.18 -8.95
C SER A 136 58.34 -50.46 -9.00
N PHE A 137 57.91 -50.90 -10.20
CA PHE A 137 57.27 -52.20 -10.55
C PHE A 137 55.81 -52.39 -10.08
N GLN A 138 54.85 -52.91 -10.85
CA GLN A 138 54.88 -53.66 -12.11
C GLN A 138 53.49 -53.67 -12.76
N ASP A 139 53.45 -53.68 -14.09
CA ASP A 139 52.30 -54.02 -14.93
C ASP A 139 51.60 -55.32 -14.50
N GLN A 140 50.27 -55.29 -14.39
CA GLN A 140 49.43 -56.47 -14.63
C GLN A 140 48.18 -56.13 -15.46
N SER A 141 48.28 -56.54 -16.72
CA SER A 141 47.24 -57.20 -17.54
C SER A 141 45.91 -56.49 -17.81
N PHE A 142 45.80 -56.03 -19.06
CA PHE A 142 44.70 -56.35 -19.99
C PHE A 142 43.40 -56.88 -19.36
N ILE A 143 42.48 -55.97 -19.09
CA ILE A 143 41.05 -56.30 -19.20
C ILE A 143 40.60 -55.83 -20.58
N ASN A 144 40.54 -56.78 -21.52
CA ASN A 144 39.68 -56.70 -22.69
C ASN A 144 38.21 -56.61 -22.22
N GLN A 145 37.78 -55.41 -21.82
CA GLN A 145 36.36 -55.11 -21.78
C GLN A 145 35.94 -54.84 -23.22
N LYS A 146 35.12 -55.76 -23.75
CA LYS A 146 34.25 -55.48 -24.90
C LYS A 146 33.72 -54.04 -24.76
N PRO A 147 33.75 -53.19 -25.80
CA PRO A 147 33.06 -51.91 -25.74
C PRO A 147 31.56 -52.23 -25.65
N SER A 148 31.08 -52.33 -24.42
CA SER A 148 29.68 -52.57 -24.12
C SER A 148 28.87 -51.36 -24.54
N ASP A 149 27.63 -51.62 -24.93
CA ASP A 149 26.64 -50.67 -25.44
C ASP A 149 26.44 -49.40 -24.58
N GLN A 150 27.00 -49.33 -23.37
CA GLN A 150 27.07 -48.13 -22.52
C GLN A 150 27.72 -46.91 -23.20
N SER A 151 28.71 -47.08 -24.07
CA SER A 151 29.33 -45.94 -24.77
C SER A 151 28.41 -45.28 -25.80
N PHE A 152 27.41 -46.01 -26.30
CA PHE A 152 26.37 -45.50 -27.20
C PHE A 152 25.33 -44.69 -26.39
N TYR A 153 24.86 -45.23 -25.26
CA TYR A 153 23.91 -44.53 -24.38
C TYR A 153 24.47 -43.24 -23.77
N ILE A 154 25.76 -43.20 -23.40
CA ILE A 154 26.41 -41.99 -22.88
C ILE A 154 26.48 -40.88 -23.96
N LYS A 155 26.68 -41.24 -25.24
CA LYS A 155 26.69 -40.25 -26.33
C LYS A 155 25.29 -39.70 -26.61
N GLU A 156 24.27 -40.56 -26.61
CA GLU A 156 22.89 -40.15 -26.90
C GLU A 156 22.31 -39.25 -25.80
N ASP A 157 22.62 -39.53 -24.53
CA ASP A 157 22.23 -38.66 -23.41
C ASP A 157 22.97 -37.31 -23.42
N ASN A 158 24.25 -37.30 -23.80
CA ASN A 158 25.00 -36.05 -23.97
C ASN A 158 24.44 -35.20 -25.12
N GLU A 159 24.03 -35.81 -26.25
CA GLU A 159 23.38 -35.08 -27.34
C GLU A 159 22.02 -34.50 -26.94
N ARG A 160 21.22 -35.24 -26.16
CA ARG A 160 19.95 -34.73 -25.62
C ARG A 160 20.19 -33.57 -24.66
N LEU A 161 21.20 -33.66 -23.80
CA LEU A 161 21.56 -32.62 -22.86
C LEU A 161 22.05 -31.35 -23.58
N ILE A 162 22.88 -31.49 -24.62
CA ILE A 162 23.33 -30.38 -25.45
C ILE A 162 22.14 -29.69 -26.12
N LYS A 163 21.20 -30.44 -26.71
CA LYS A 163 19.99 -29.88 -27.31
C LYS A 163 19.11 -29.17 -26.29
N PHE A 164 18.99 -29.71 -25.08
CA PHE A 164 18.25 -29.06 -24.00
C PHE A 164 18.86 -27.70 -23.65
N TYR A 165 20.19 -27.62 -23.46
CA TYR A 165 20.85 -26.35 -23.16
C TYR A 165 20.79 -25.36 -24.34
N GLN A 166 20.88 -25.84 -25.59
CA GLN A 166 20.71 -24.97 -26.76
C GLN A 166 19.31 -24.35 -26.83
N ASN A 167 18.27 -25.15 -26.58
CA ASN A 167 16.89 -24.64 -26.52
C ASN A 167 16.71 -23.67 -25.35
N LEU A 168 17.27 -23.98 -24.17
CA LEU A 168 17.21 -23.10 -23.02
C LEU A 168 17.88 -21.76 -23.29
N VAL A 169 19.02 -21.75 -23.97
CA VAL A 169 19.71 -20.51 -24.37
C VAL A 169 18.83 -19.71 -25.34
N GLN A 170 18.22 -20.34 -26.34
CA GLN A 170 17.31 -19.67 -27.27
C GLN A 170 16.08 -19.08 -26.56
N ASP A 171 15.48 -19.82 -25.62
CA ASP A 171 14.34 -19.36 -24.83
C ASP A 171 14.72 -18.14 -23.97
N LEU A 172 15.91 -18.17 -23.35
CA LEU A 172 16.43 -17.05 -22.56
C LEU A 172 16.75 -15.83 -23.42
N GLU A 173 17.33 -16.01 -24.61
CA GLU A 173 17.59 -14.93 -25.56
C GLU A 173 16.28 -14.27 -26.02
N GLN A 174 15.26 -15.08 -26.32
CA GLN A 174 13.93 -14.60 -26.68
C GLN A 174 13.27 -13.83 -25.53
N GLU A 175 13.39 -14.32 -24.29
CA GLU A 175 12.86 -13.66 -23.11
C GLU A 175 13.55 -12.32 -22.84
N ILE A 176 14.88 -12.26 -22.98
CA ILE A 176 15.64 -11.01 -22.88
C ILE A 176 15.18 -10.01 -23.96
N HIS A 177 14.93 -10.48 -25.19
CA HIS A 177 14.42 -9.63 -26.27
C HIS A 177 13.03 -9.07 -25.92
N ASN A 178 12.12 -9.93 -25.47
CA ASN A 178 10.77 -9.53 -25.04
C ASN A 178 10.82 -8.50 -23.91
N GLN A 179 11.66 -8.72 -22.89
CA GLN A 179 11.83 -7.78 -21.78
C GLN A 179 12.38 -6.43 -22.25
N LYS A 180 13.32 -6.44 -23.19
CA LYS A 180 13.87 -5.21 -23.77
C LYS A 180 12.81 -4.40 -24.51
N ASP A 181 11.91 -5.06 -25.24
CA ASP A 181 10.80 -4.40 -25.92
C ASP A 181 9.76 -3.83 -24.95
N ILE A 182 9.43 -4.57 -23.89
CA ILE A 182 8.55 -4.07 -22.81
C ILE A 182 9.14 -2.82 -22.17
N VAL A 183 10.43 -2.84 -21.82
CA VAL A 183 11.11 -1.68 -21.23
C VAL A 183 11.10 -0.51 -22.19
N LYS A 184 11.39 -0.74 -23.48
CA LYS A 184 11.37 0.30 -24.51
C LYS A 184 10.00 0.96 -24.65
N GLN A 185 8.93 0.16 -24.66
CA GLN A 185 7.56 0.68 -24.71
C GLN A 185 7.22 1.48 -23.44
N SER A 186 7.57 0.94 -22.26
CA SER A 186 7.34 1.63 -20.99
C SER A 186 8.06 2.98 -20.91
N VAL A 187 9.28 3.08 -21.45
CA VAL A 187 10.02 4.34 -21.51
C VAL A 187 9.32 5.35 -22.42
N GLN A 188 8.82 4.92 -23.58
CA GLN A 188 8.08 5.78 -24.50
C GLN A 188 6.77 6.29 -23.86
N ASP A 189 6.03 5.41 -23.19
CA ASP A 189 4.78 5.76 -22.50
C ASP A 189 5.03 6.77 -21.36
N LEU A 190 6.07 6.54 -20.55
CA LEU A 190 6.47 7.47 -19.49
C LEU A 190 6.91 8.82 -20.07
N GLN A 191 7.64 8.82 -21.18
CA GLN A 191 8.07 10.07 -21.84
C GLN A 191 6.86 10.85 -22.38
N ALA A 192 5.86 10.17 -22.93
CA ALA A 192 4.60 10.80 -23.35
C ALA A 192 3.83 11.40 -22.16
N GLN A 193 3.73 10.67 -21.04
CA GLN A 193 3.09 11.16 -19.81
C GLN A 193 3.81 12.39 -19.24
N ILE A 194 5.14 12.37 -19.17
CA ILE A 194 5.94 13.52 -18.72
C ILE A 194 5.68 14.73 -19.62
N SER A 195 5.58 14.52 -20.92
CA SER A 195 5.36 15.61 -21.88
C SER A 195 3.96 16.22 -21.73
N SER A 196 2.94 15.37 -21.53
CA SER A 196 1.57 15.81 -21.23
C SER A 196 1.48 16.57 -19.91
N LEU A 197 2.11 16.06 -18.84
CA LEU A 197 2.13 16.75 -17.54
C LEU A 197 2.87 18.09 -17.60
N LYS A 198 3.97 18.19 -18.35
CA LYS A 198 4.67 19.46 -18.57
C LYS A 198 3.77 20.48 -19.28
N GLN A 199 3.02 20.04 -20.29
CA GLN A 199 2.06 20.91 -20.98
C GLN A 199 0.95 21.39 -20.03
N GLN A 200 0.40 20.49 -19.20
CA GLN A 200 -0.63 20.86 -18.23
C GLN A 200 -0.10 21.84 -17.17
N LEU A 201 1.12 21.63 -16.68
CA LEU A 201 1.78 22.54 -15.76
C LEU A 201 1.92 23.94 -16.36
N GLU A 202 2.27 24.03 -17.64
CA GLU A 202 2.42 25.32 -18.33
C GLU A 202 1.06 26.03 -18.48
N LEU A 203 -0.01 25.30 -18.77
CA LEU A 203 -1.37 25.86 -18.80
C LEU A 203 -1.81 26.40 -17.43
N GLU A 204 -1.56 25.65 -16.35
CA GLU A 204 -1.87 26.08 -14.99
C GLU A 204 -1.05 27.30 -14.56
N LYS A 205 0.24 27.36 -14.92
CA LYS A 205 1.07 28.55 -14.69
C LYS A 205 0.49 29.78 -15.38
N ASN A 206 0.15 29.66 -16.66
CA ASN A 206 -0.45 30.77 -17.42
C ASN A 206 -1.80 31.20 -16.85
N TYR A 207 -2.63 30.23 -16.41
CA TYR A 207 -3.88 30.51 -15.74
C TYR A 207 -3.69 31.25 -14.40
N SER A 208 -2.71 30.82 -13.60
CA SER A 208 -2.35 31.48 -12.34
C SER A 208 -1.87 32.92 -12.55
N ILE A 209 -1.03 33.14 -13.57
CA ILE A 209 -0.57 34.49 -13.95
C ILE A 209 -1.77 35.37 -14.32
N SER A 210 -2.68 34.86 -15.16
CA SER A 210 -3.89 35.60 -15.57
C SER A 210 -4.80 35.94 -14.38
N LEU A 211 -4.95 35.03 -13.42
CA LEU A 211 -5.72 35.30 -12.20
C LEU A 211 -5.06 36.38 -11.33
N GLN A 212 -3.74 36.35 -11.21
CA GLN A 212 -2.99 37.35 -10.45
C GLN A 212 -3.12 38.74 -11.08
N GLU A 213 -3.06 38.84 -12.41
CA GLU A 213 -3.29 40.10 -13.14
C GLU A 213 -4.71 40.65 -12.90
N LYS A 214 -5.73 39.79 -12.96
CA LYS A 214 -7.11 40.18 -12.65
C LYS A 214 -7.27 40.66 -11.21
N LEU A 215 -6.64 39.98 -10.25
CA LEU A 215 -6.68 40.37 -8.85
C LEU A 215 -6.02 41.74 -8.64
N SER A 216 -4.87 41.99 -9.27
CA SER A 216 -4.20 43.29 -9.24
C SER A 216 -5.11 44.40 -9.76
N TYR A 217 -5.80 44.16 -10.88
CA TYR A 217 -6.75 45.11 -11.44
C TYR A 217 -7.90 45.45 -10.46
N PHE A 218 -8.45 44.46 -9.74
CA PHE A 218 -9.48 44.71 -8.73
C PHE A 218 -8.95 45.49 -7.52
N ILE A 219 -7.72 45.22 -7.10
CA ILE A 219 -7.05 45.98 -6.03
C ILE A 219 -6.90 47.45 -6.46
N ASP A 220 -6.49 47.70 -7.70
CA ASP A 220 -6.35 49.06 -8.23
C ASP A 220 -7.69 49.81 -8.27
N ILE A 221 -8.78 49.14 -8.71
CA ILE A 221 -10.13 49.72 -8.65
C ILE A 221 -10.53 50.05 -7.20
N GLY A 222 -10.32 49.12 -6.27
CA GLY A 222 -10.63 49.32 -4.87
C GLY A 222 -9.87 50.50 -4.26
N ASN A 223 -8.60 50.66 -4.62
CA ASN A 223 -7.78 51.80 -4.20
C ASN A 223 -8.28 53.14 -4.79
N VAL A 224 -8.76 53.15 -6.04
CA VAL A 224 -9.37 54.34 -6.66
C VAL A 224 -10.69 54.70 -5.97
N MET A 225 -11.56 53.71 -5.71
CA MET A 225 -12.82 53.92 -5.00
C MET A 225 -12.58 54.46 -3.58
N LYS A 226 -11.62 53.89 -2.85
CA LYS A 226 -11.27 54.35 -1.50
C LYS A 226 -10.78 55.80 -1.48
N LYS A 227 -9.94 56.20 -2.45
CA LYS A 227 -9.50 57.60 -2.60
C LYS A 227 -10.66 58.54 -2.92
N SER A 228 -11.63 58.09 -3.73
CA SER A 228 -12.85 58.85 -4.02
C SER A 228 -13.73 59.01 -2.78
N GLU A 229 -13.91 57.95 -1.98
CA GLU A 229 -14.65 58.00 -0.71
C GLU A 229 -13.98 58.95 0.28
N GLU A 230 -12.67 58.86 0.47
CA GLU A 230 -11.92 59.77 1.35
C GLU A 230 -12.05 61.23 0.91
N GLY A 231 -12.15 61.51 -0.40
CA GLY A 231 -12.43 62.83 -0.94
C GLY A 231 -13.87 63.30 -0.69
N PHE A 232 -14.84 62.39 -0.80
CA PHE A 232 -16.26 62.66 -0.53
C PHE A 232 -16.54 62.89 0.96
N PHE A 233 -15.92 62.13 1.87
CA PHE A 233 -16.07 62.35 3.30
C PHE A 233 -15.35 63.62 3.78
N LYS A 234 -14.26 64.03 3.11
CA LYS A 234 -13.61 65.33 3.39
C LYS A 234 -14.45 66.54 2.97
N SER A 235 -15.33 66.42 1.97
CA SER A 235 -16.23 67.52 1.59
C SER A 235 -17.45 67.66 2.51
N PHE A 236 -17.73 66.67 3.36
CA PHE A 236 -18.66 66.77 4.50
C PHE A 236 -18.02 67.33 5.78
N GLY A 237 -17.01 68.21 5.62
CA GLY A 237 -16.35 68.87 6.73
C GLY A 237 -17.32 69.43 7.76
N GLU A 238 -17.10 69.05 9.03
CA GLU A 238 -17.50 69.72 10.29
C GLU A 238 -18.88 70.40 10.33
N LYS A 239 -19.88 69.89 9.61
CA LYS A 239 -21.28 70.18 9.96
C LYS A 239 -21.74 69.08 10.88
N SER A 240 -21.64 69.36 12.19
CA SER A 240 -22.35 68.60 13.21
C SER A 240 -23.83 68.65 12.87
N PHE A 241 -24.33 67.62 12.20
CA PHE A 241 -25.75 67.38 12.14
C PHE A 241 -26.18 67.00 13.57
N ASP A 242 -27.12 67.75 14.14
CA ASP A 242 -27.84 67.32 15.32
C ASP A 242 -28.59 66.03 14.94
N ILE A 243 -27.98 64.91 15.29
CA ILE A 243 -28.60 63.60 15.17
C ILE A 243 -29.63 63.54 16.30
N GLU A 244 -30.87 63.87 15.96
CA GLU A 244 -32.01 63.63 16.84
C GLU A 244 -32.07 62.11 17.12
N PRO A 245 -31.97 61.67 18.39
CA PRO A 245 -31.96 60.25 18.71
C PRO A 245 -33.35 59.68 18.39
N GLN A 246 -33.45 59.00 17.25
CA GLN A 246 -34.65 58.28 16.90
C GLN A 246 -34.89 57.20 17.95
N GLU A 247 -36.03 57.29 18.65
CA GLU A 247 -36.46 56.29 19.63
C GLU A 247 -36.35 54.89 19.00
N SER A 248 -35.70 54.00 19.74
CA SER A 248 -35.41 52.63 19.32
C SER A 248 -36.65 51.99 18.70
N VAL A 249 -36.60 51.71 17.40
CA VAL A 249 -37.60 50.86 16.75
C VAL A 249 -37.43 49.46 17.33
N GLY A 250 -38.31 49.11 18.27
CA GLY A 250 -38.38 47.78 18.86
C GLY A 250 -38.79 46.77 17.79
N ILE A 251 -37.81 46.05 17.23
CA ILE A 251 -38.08 44.87 16.41
C ILE A 251 -38.63 43.79 17.35
N ILE A 252 -39.95 43.68 17.39
CA ILE A 252 -40.64 42.58 18.07
C ILE A 252 -40.28 41.30 17.31
N LYS A 253 -39.42 40.47 17.90
CA LYS A 253 -39.12 39.13 17.37
C LYS A 253 -40.42 38.31 17.35
N GLN A 254 -40.92 38.06 16.14
CA GLN A 254 -42.06 37.19 15.91
C GLN A 254 -41.74 35.80 16.46
N ARG A 255 -42.45 35.38 17.51
CA ARG A 255 -42.40 34.01 18.05
C ARG A 255 -42.85 33.04 16.96
N GLN A 256 -41.90 32.34 16.34
CA GLN A 256 -42.19 31.13 15.58
C GLN A 256 -42.24 29.94 16.54
N PHE A 257 -43.45 29.56 16.95
CA PHE A 257 -43.73 28.22 17.45
C PHE A 257 -44.42 27.44 16.33
N TYR A 258 -43.68 26.56 15.67
CA TYR A 258 -43.95 25.12 15.54
C TYR A 258 -42.79 24.49 14.74
N SER A 259 -41.94 23.77 15.46
CA SER A 259 -40.87 22.97 14.91
C SER A 259 -41.42 21.78 14.13
N HIS A 260 -41.39 21.83 12.80
CA HIS A 260 -41.16 20.62 12.03
C HIS A 260 -39.65 20.50 11.79
N ARG A 261 -39.10 19.38 12.28
CA ARG A 261 -37.69 19.02 12.31
C ARG A 261 -37.07 19.04 10.90
N HIS A 262 -36.52 20.19 10.52
CA HIS A 262 -35.37 20.25 9.64
C HIS A 262 -34.19 20.73 10.47
N SER A 263 -33.57 19.80 11.18
CA SER A 263 -32.26 19.99 11.77
C SER A 263 -31.23 20.03 10.64
N GLN A 264 -31.08 21.21 10.05
CA GLN A 264 -29.82 21.70 9.51
C GLN A 264 -28.89 21.89 10.71
N SER A 265 -27.98 20.94 10.94
CA SER A 265 -26.77 21.24 11.67
C SER A 265 -25.86 22.02 10.72
N GLN A 266 -25.60 23.27 11.07
CA GLN A 266 -24.50 24.05 10.54
C GLN A 266 -23.20 23.24 10.69
N VAL A 267 -22.64 22.83 9.56
CA VAL A 267 -21.22 22.53 9.44
C VAL A 267 -20.72 23.53 8.41
N ASN A 268 -19.93 24.49 8.89
CA ASN A 268 -18.97 25.17 8.03
C ASN A 268 -18.11 24.07 7.40
N ASP A 269 -18.31 23.80 6.11
CA ASP A 269 -17.26 23.39 5.19
C ASP A 269 -17.82 23.38 3.77
N ASN A 270 -17.09 23.98 2.85
CA ASN A 270 -17.36 24.07 1.41
C ASN A 270 -17.27 22.71 0.68
N GLU A 271 -17.66 21.61 1.32
CA GLU A 271 -17.81 20.32 0.67
C GLU A 271 -19.23 20.14 0.15
N SER A 272 -19.37 20.00 -1.17
CA SER A 272 -20.64 19.59 -1.76
C SER A 272 -21.12 18.31 -1.07
N PHE A 273 -22.42 18.19 -0.82
CA PHE A 273 -23.07 17.02 -0.22
C PHE A 273 -22.58 15.69 -0.83
N GLU A 274 -22.26 15.72 -2.12
CA GLU A 274 -21.63 14.63 -2.86
C GLU A 274 -20.26 14.20 -2.34
N LYS A 275 -19.37 15.14 -2.01
CA LYS A 275 -18.05 14.83 -1.43
C LYS A 275 -18.18 14.21 -0.04
N SER A 276 -19.12 14.72 0.76
CA SER A 276 -19.43 14.16 2.09
C SER A 276 -19.93 12.71 1.99
N MET A 277 -20.84 12.44 1.04
CA MET A 277 -21.33 11.09 0.75
C MET A 277 -20.20 10.15 0.33
N GLU A 278 -19.37 10.58 -0.62
CA GLU A 278 -18.27 9.78 -1.15
C GLU A 278 -17.23 9.45 -0.07
N ARG A 279 -16.90 10.42 0.80
CA ARG A 279 -16.05 10.20 1.97
C ARG A 279 -16.65 9.16 2.91
N LYS A 280 -17.95 9.27 3.23
CA LYS A 280 -18.62 8.31 4.13
C LYS A 280 -18.75 6.90 3.56
N VAL A 281 -18.98 6.79 2.24
CA VAL A 281 -18.94 5.49 1.53
C VAL A 281 -17.54 4.91 1.61
N TYR A 282 -16.51 5.72 1.37
CA TYR A 282 -15.11 5.29 1.49
C TYR A 282 -14.77 4.84 2.91
N GLU A 283 -15.13 5.61 3.94
CA GLU A 283 -14.96 5.23 5.36
C GLU A 283 -15.61 3.88 5.67
N THR A 284 -16.83 3.67 5.18
CA THR A 284 -17.56 2.41 5.39
C THR A 284 -16.82 1.25 4.72
N LEU A 285 -16.41 1.41 3.45
CA LEU A 285 -15.68 0.37 2.73
C LEU A 285 -14.28 0.12 3.31
N ASN A 286 -13.62 1.15 3.83
CA ASN A 286 -12.33 1.05 4.49
C ASN A 286 -12.44 0.23 5.78
N ARG A 287 -13.44 0.53 6.62
CA ARG A 287 -13.75 -0.27 7.81
C ARG A 287 -14.01 -1.74 7.49
N LEU A 288 -14.57 -2.04 6.32
CA LEU A 288 -14.85 -3.40 5.86
C LEU A 288 -13.69 -4.05 5.09
N ASN A 289 -12.57 -3.36 4.87
CA ASN A 289 -11.47 -3.80 3.99
C ASN A 289 -11.87 -4.04 2.51
N LEU A 290 -12.96 -3.41 2.07
CA LEU A 290 -13.55 -3.52 0.72
C LEU A 290 -13.34 -2.24 -0.10
N VAL A 291 -12.31 -1.45 0.19
CA VAL A 291 -11.99 -0.22 -0.55
C VAL A 291 -11.85 -0.51 -2.04
N GLY A 292 -12.64 0.15 -2.89
CA GLY A 292 -12.63 -0.08 -4.35
C GLY A 292 -13.56 -1.18 -4.84
N LEU A 293 -14.30 -1.85 -3.95
CA LEU A 293 -15.40 -2.75 -4.32
C LEU A 293 -16.52 -1.98 -5.04
N MET A 294 -16.76 -0.73 -4.63
CA MET A 294 -17.80 0.11 -5.19
C MET A 294 -17.21 1.21 -6.06
N ARG A 295 -17.88 1.53 -7.17
CA ARG A 295 -17.51 2.64 -8.05
C ARG A 295 -18.66 3.63 -8.15
N ARG A 296 -18.38 4.92 -7.94
CA ARG A 296 -19.38 5.98 -8.14
C ARG A 296 -19.74 6.08 -9.62
N THR A 297 -21.04 6.15 -9.93
CA THR A 297 -21.54 6.28 -11.32
C THR A 297 -22.10 7.67 -11.59
N ARG A 298 -23.04 8.13 -10.77
CA ARG A 298 -23.68 9.46 -10.86
C ARG A 298 -24.12 9.89 -9.48
N GLU A 299 -23.94 11.16 -9.10
CA GLU A 299 -24.43 11.78 -7.85
C GLU A 299 -24.46 10.81 -6.64
N LEU A 300 -25.60 10.17 -6.40
CA LEU A 300 -25.89 9.25 -5.27
C LEU A 300 -25.92 7.75 -5.63
N ASN A 301 -25.56 7.39 -6.85
CA ASN A 301 -25.58 6.03 -7.39
C ASN A 301 -24.18 5.43 -7.44
N PHE A 302 -24.05 4.23 -6.89
CA PHE A 302 -22.81 3.47 -6.80
C PHE A 302 -22.99 2.09 -7.43
N LEU A 303 -21.98 1.62 -8.13
CA LEU A 303 -21.95 0.31 -8.76
C LEU A 303 -21.20 -0.67 -7.86
N ILE A 304 -21.78 -1.84 -7.62
CA ILE A 304 -21.15 -3.00 -7.00
C ILE A 304 -21.29 -4.18 -7.96
N GLY A 305 -20.18 -4.65 -8.53
CA GLY A 305 -20.22 -5.64 -9.60
C GLY A 305 -21.05 -5.15 -10.79
N ALA A 306 -22.18 -5.80 -11.07
CA ALA A 306 -23.12 -5.42 -12.13
C ALA A 306 -24.38 -4.68 -11.62
N LYS A 307 -24.48 -4.42 -10.31
CA LYS A 307 -25.68 -3.80 -9.69
C LYS A 307 -25.42 -2.35 -9.33
N THR A 308 -26.33 -1.46 -9.71
CA THR A 308 -26.32 -0.07 -9.27
C THR A 308 -27.21 0.08 -8.04
N ILE A 309 -26.67 0.71 -6.99
CA ILE A 309 -27.37 1.01 -5.75
C ILE A 309 -27.41 2.51 -5.50
N THR A 310 -28.56 3.00 -5.05
CA THR A 310 -28.73 4.40 -4.67
C THR A 310 -28.56 4.54 -3.16
N LEU A 311 -27.70 5.46 -2.75
CA LEU A 311 -27.38 5.72 -1.35
C LEU A 311 -27.91 7.09 -0.91
N CYS A 312 -28.26 7.22 0.37
CA CYS A 312 -28.63 8.48 0.98
C CYS A 312 -28.04 8.58 2.39
N MET A 313 -27.92 9.81 2.89
CA MET A 313 -27.44 10.08 4.25
C MET A 313 -28.64 10.13 5.19
N LYS A 314 -28.62 9.33 6.24
CA LYS A 314 -29.63 9.36 7.32
C LYS A 314 -28.91 9.33 8.65
N ASN A 315 -29.14 10.34 9.49
CA ASN A 315 -28.50 10.49 10.81
C ASN A 315 -26.95 10.44 10.77
N GLY A 316 -26.34 10.96 9.69
CA GLY A 316 -24.87 10.94 9.55
C GLY A 316 -24.30 9.62 9.02
N GLU A 317 -25.14 8.63 8.72
CA GLU A 317 -24.76 7.33 8.18
C GLU A 317 -25.23 7.14 6.74
N VAL A 318 -24.49 6.31 5.99
CA VAL A 318 -24.84 5.96 4.62
C VAL A 318 -25.77 4.76 4.63
N VAL A 319 -26.98 4.98 4.11
CA VAL A 319 -27.99 3.94 3.98
C VAL A 319 -28.39 3.79 2.53
N CYS A 320 -28.75 2.57 2.14
CA CYS A 320 -29.38 2.30 0.86
C CYS A 320 -30.79 2.91 0.83
N LYS A 321 -31.33 3.18 -0.37
CA LYS A 321 -32.68 3.75 -0.55
C LYS A 321 -33.80 2.98 0.17
N ASN A 322 -33.61 1.69 0.44
CA ASN A 322 -34.52 0.84 1.21
C ASN A 322 -34.38 0.99 2.74
N GLY A 323 -33.54 1.92 3.21
CA GLY A 323 -33.30 2.20 4.63
C GLY A 323 -32.32 1.25 5.33
N VAL A 324 -31.72 0.31 4.59
CA VAL A 324 -30.73 -0.63 5.13
C VAL A 324 -29.35 0.03 5.16
N GLY A 325 -28.59 -0.16 6.24
CA GLY A 325 -27.20 0.31 6.33
C GLY A 325 -26.33 -0.27 5.21
N LEU A 326 -25.40 0.52 4.70
CA LEU A 326 -24.56 0.11 3.56
C LEU A 326 -23.78 -1.18 3.84
N ASP A 327 -23.23 -1.32 5.05
CA ASP A 327 -22.53 -2.52 5.49
C ASP A 327 -23.42 -3.78 5.44
N SER A 328 -24.62 -3.67 6.00
CA SER A 328 -25.62 -4.74 6.05
C SER A 328 -26.07 -5.12 4.65
N TYR A 329 -26.22 -4.14 3.75
CA TYR A 329 -26.55 -4.40 2.36
C TYR A 329 -25.44 -5.18 1.64
N ILE A 330 -24.17 -4.76 1.80
CA ILE A 330 -23.01 -5.39 1.17
C ILE A 330 -22.92 -6.87 1.56
N PHE A 331 -22.98 -7.19 2.86
CA PHE A 331 -22.89 -8.59 3.30
C PHE A 331 -24.08 -9.44 2.90
N LYS A 332 -25.28 -8.85 2.83
CA LYS A 332 -26.50 -9.59 2.49
C LYS A 332 -26.66 -9.84 0.98
N HIS A 333 -26.21 -8.92 0.13
CA HIS A 333 -26.56 -8.90 -1.29
C HIS A 333 -25.36 -8.93 -2.25
N CYS A 334 -24.13 -8.84 -1.74
CA CYS A 334 -22.91 -8.73 -2.54
C CYS A 334 -21.85 -9.78 -2.18
N SER A 335 -22.23 -10.92 -1.61
CA SER A 335 -21.29 -11.97 -1.17
C SER A 335 -20.40 -12.48 -2.33
N SER A 336 -20.98 -12.73 -3.49
CA SER A 336 -20.24 -13.20 -4.67
C SER A 336 -19.28 -12.15 -5.23
N GLU A 337 -19.69 -10.87 -5.22
CA GLU A 337 -18.84 -9.75 -5.62
C GLU A 337 -17.67 -9.55 -4.66
N ILE A 338 -17.89 -9.69 -3.35
CA ILE A 338 -16.84 -9.64 -2.32
C ILE A 338 -15.83 -10.76 -2.55
N GLU A 339 -16.29 -12.00 -2.75
CA GLU A 339 -15.39 -13.14 -2.96
C GLU A 339 -14.53 -12.94 -4.22
N ASN A 340 -15.15 -12.52 -5.33
CA ASN A 340 -14.44 -12.22 -6.57
C ASN A 340 -13.43 -11.07 -6.38
N PHE A 341 -13.82 -10.03 -5.65
CA PHE A 341 -12.96 -8.88 -5.36
C PHE A 341 -11.73 -9.26 -4.53
N LEU A 342 -11.92 -10.06 -3.48
CA LEU A 342 -10.83 -10.57 -2.65
C LEU A 342 -9.92 -11.53 -3.43
N ARG A 343 -10.50 -12.42 -4.25
CA ARG A 343 -9.74 -13.34 -5.11
C ARG A 343 -8.83 -12.60 -6.09
N LEU A 344 -9.33 -11.52 -6.72
CA LEU A 344 -8.55 -10.69 -7.64
C LEU A 344 -7.40 -9.94 -6.95
N ARG A 345 -7.53 -9.61 -5.65
CA ARG A 345 -6.46 -8.97 -4.89
C ARG A 345 -5.33 -9.92 -4.51
N ILE A 346 -5.66 -11.19 -4.23
CA ILE A 346 -4.69 -12.18 -3.74
C ILE A 346 -3.87 -12.78 -4.91
N ALA A 347 -4.41 -12.82 -6.13
CA ALA A 347 -3.74 -13.41 -7.30
C ALA A 347 -3.81 -12.52 -8.56
N PRO A 348 -2.98 -11.46 -8.66
CA PRO A 348 -2.97 -10.59 -9.85
C PRO A 348 -2.45 -11.29 -11.13
N SER A 349 -1.78 -12.45 -11.05
CA SER A 349 -1.14 -13.12 -12.20
C SER A 349 -2.06 -14.01 -13.05
N MET A 350 -3.33 -14.23 -12.65
CA MET A 350 -4.25 -15.10 -13.38
C MET A 350 -5.33 -14.32 -14.13
N ARG A 351 -4.94 -13.32 -14.94
CA ARG A 351 -5.84 -12.78 -15.97
C ARG A 351 -5.89 -13.72 -17.17
N LYS A 352 -6.71 -14.77 -17.09
CA LYS A 352 -7.24 -15.39 -18.32
C LYS A 352 -8.28 -14.43 -18.91
N SER A 353 -7.97 -13.90 -20.08
CA SER A 353 -8.89 -13.16 -20.95
C SER A 353 -10.08 -14.05 -21.32
N ALA A 354 -11.13 -14.02 -20.50
CA ALA A 354 -12.43 -14.55 -20.90
C ALA A 354 -13.12 -13.53 -21.84
N SER A 355 -12.68 -13.52 -23.09
CA SER A 355 -13.38 -12.90 -24.21
C SER A 355 -13.72 -13.98 -25.23
N SER A 356 -14.92 -14.54 -25.12
CA SER A 356 -15.73 -15.03 -26.24
C SER A 356 -17.16 -15.19 -25.73
N ARG A 357 -18.04 -14.20 -25.97
CA ARG A 357 -19.03 -14.26 -27.05
C ARG A 357 -19.52 -15.69 -27.32
N SER A 358 -20.58 -16.06 -26.61
CA SER A 358 -21.49 -17.13 -27.01
C SER A 358 -22.21 -16.71 -28.30
N PRO A 359 -22.23 -17.53 -29.37
CA PRO A 359 -23.21 -17.39 -30.42
C PRO A 359 -24.42 -18.28 -30.10
N SER A 360 -25.55 -17.62 -29.84
CA SER A 360 -26.87 -18.18 -30.06
C SER A 360 -27.08 -18.49 -31.56
N GLY A 361 -27.50 -19.70 -31.92
CA GLY A 361 -27.93 -19.99 -33.30
C GLY A 361 -28.12 -21.46 -33.67
N PHE A 362 -29.33 -21.98 -33.42
CA PHE A 362 -30.10 -22.96 -34.22
C PHE A 362 -29.38 -24.05 -35.07
N HIS A 363 -29.70 -25.33 -34.81
CA HIS A 363 -30.77 -26.01 -35.57
C HIS A 363 -31.22 -27.33 -34.91
N LYS A 364 -32.54 -27.48 -34.79
CA LYS A 364 -33.23 -28.76 -34.58
C LYS A 364 -33.01 -29.65 -35.81
N SER A 365 -32.56 -30.88 -35.61
CA SER A 365 -32.76 -31.97 -36.58
C SER A 365 -33.64 -33.06 -35.96
N ARG A 366 -34.48 -33.60 -36.83
CA ARG A 366 -35.73 -34.32 -36.57
C ARG A 366 -35.50 -35.75 -36.09
N LYS A 367 -36.51 -36.24 -35.35
CA LYS A 367 -36.90 -37.65 -35.29
C LYS A 367 -37.17 -38.17 -36.71
N LEU A 368 -36.74 -39.40 -37.00
CA LEU A 368 -37.42 -40.28 -37.93
C LEU A 368 -37.48 -41.67 -37.29
N ASP A 369 -38.71 -42.14 -37.14
CA ASP A 369 -39.10 -43.48 -36.70
C ASP A 369 -38.75 -44.52 -37.78
N THR A 370 -38.56 -45.76 -37.29
CA THR A 370 -38.93 -47.07 -37.89
C THR A 370 -38.57 -47.36 -39.36
N GLN A 371 -37.76 -48.40 -39.56
CA GLN A 371 -38.25 -49.77 -39.82
C GLN A 371 -37.23 -50.81 -39.34
#